data_AF-A0A0M3QCU0-F1
#
_entry.id   AF-A0A0M3QCU0-F1
#
_cell.length_a   1.000
_cell.length_b   1.000
_cell.length_c   1.000
_cell.angle_alpha   90.00
_cell.angle_beta   90.00
_cell.angle_gamma   90.00
#
_symmetry.space_group_name_H-M   'P 1'
#
loop_
_entity.id
_entity.type
_entity.pdbx_description
1 polymer ?
#
loop_
_entity_poly.entity_id
_entity_poly.type
_entity_poly.pdbx_seq_one_letter_code
_entity_poly.pdbx_strand_id
1 'polypeptide(L)'
;MNEHRPVKRQPSLLERAADIFGIDPAAGAPTIDVSGLPAEPPKKAKAPKGTGASPAEAPPRVEPAVAAEAEPVIEAAPAIKASPRKEVARAAPAVVPARQGKIDRDRLAARGMIVPDAPVTGISEEYRIVKREIIRNFTGAPGRPVLPRGHRVLIASANPGEGKTFSAVNLALSLAVEADHDVLLIDADIAKPSVLETLGLDEGPGLMDALADPLLPLGDCLIQTDIAGLKVMPAGTQHMHDTELLASARTEALLARLEAGAPGRILILDSPPVLAASPAAVLAGHVGQLIMVVRADETLESSLRDAIGLMGACPHIQLLLNGVKFSPGGRRFGTYYGQGGAS
;
A
#
# COMPACT_ATOMS: atom_id res chain seq x y z
N MET A 1 -33.17 -31.91 -32.10
CA MET A 1 -33.28 -30.44 -32.12
C MET A 1 -32.69 -29.92 -30.82
N ASN A 2 -31.44 -29.42 -30.84
CA ASN A 2 -30.82 -28.76 -29.68
C ASN A 2 -30.47 -27.34 -30.10
N GLU A 3 -31.32 -26.39 -29.72
CA GLU A 3 -31.13 -24.96 -29.96
C GLU A 3 -29.93 -24.44 -29.14
N HIS A 4 -28.81 -24.16 -29.83
CA HIS A 4 -27.73 -23.37 -29.25
C HIS A 4 -28.12 -21.90 -29.32
N ARG A 5 -28.52 -21.33 -28.18
CA ARG A 5 -28.74 -19.88 -28.03
C ARG A 5 -27.36 -19.19 -28.02
N PRO A 6 -27.05 -18.27 -28.96
CA PRO A 6 -25.76 -17.61 -28.96
C PRO A 6 -25.66 -16.64 -27.78
N VAL A 7 -24.62 -16.80 -26.96
CA VAL A 7 -24.27 -15.84 -25.90
C VAL A 7 -23.83 -14.54 -26.58
N LYS A 8 -24.63 -13.47 -26.45
CA LYS A 8 -24.25 -12.15 -26.97
C LYS A 8 -23.06 -11.61 -26.17
N ARG A 9 -21.90 -11.51 -26.83
CA ARG A 9 -20.71 -10.82 -26.32
C ARG A 9 -21.03 -9.34 -26.13
N GLN A 10 -20.61 -8.74 -25.03
CA GLN A 10 -20.69 -7.29 -24.86
C GLN A 10 -19.76 -6.58 -25.85
N PRO A 11 -20.21 -5.49 -26.50
CA PRO A 11 -19.40 -4.77 -27.47
C PRO A 11 -18.17 -4.16 -26.80
N SER A 12 -17.03 -4.30 -27.47
CA SER A 12 -15.75 -3.73 -27.06
C SER A 12 -15.82 -2.20 -26.97
N LEU A 13 -14.86 -1.59 -26.27
CA LEU A 13 -14.76 -0.13 -26.19
C LEU A 13 -14.59 0.53 -27.57
N LEU A 14 -13.93 -0.17 -28.50
CA LEU A 14 -13.72 0.29 -29.88
C LEU A 14 -15.03 0.28 -30.68
N GLU A 15 -15.83 -0.78 -30.56
CA GLU A 15 -17.15 -0.86 -31.20
C GLU A 15 -18.12 0.21 -30.65
N ARG A 16 -18.06 0.49 -29.33
CA ARG A 16 -18.86 1.56 -28.73
C ARG A 16 -18.44 2.95 -29.18
N ALA A 17 -17.14 3.19 -29.37
CA ALA A 17 -16.66 4.46 -29.91
C ALA A 17 -17.03 4.63 -31.38
N ALA A 18 -16.93 3.56 -32.18
CA ALA A 18 -17.34 3.54 -33.58
C ALA A 18 -18.82 3.93 -33.78
N ASP A 19 -19.73 3.37 -32.97
CA ASP A 19 -21.16 3.70 -33.00
C ASP A 19 -21.45 5.16 -32.61
N ILE A 20 -20.70 5.72 -31.65
CA ILE A 20 -20.90 7.10 -31.18
C ILE A 20 -20.41 8.12 -32.21
N PHE A 21 -19.32 7.82 -32.94
CA PHE A 21 -18.67 8.76 -33.84
C PHE A 21 -18.94 8.50 -35.32
N GLY A 22 -19.73 7.46 -35.67
CA GLY A 22 -20.05 7.12 -37.06
C GLY A 22 -18.83 6.65 -37.87
N ILE A 23 -17.83 6.08 -37.20
CA ILE A 23 -16.58 5.63 -37.81
C ILE A 23 -16.64 4.11 -37.95
N ASP A 24 -16.47 3.56 -39.15
CA ASP A 24 -16.38 2.11 -39.37
C ASP A 24 -14.94 1.63 -39.06
N PRO A 25 -14.72 0.88 -37.96
CA PRO A 25 -13.38 0.42 -37.59
C PRO A 25 -12.87 -0.71 -38.51
N ALA A 26 -13.72 -1.28 -39.36
CA ALA A 26 -13.35 -2.28 -40.35
C ALA A 26 -12.97 -1.68 -41.72
N ALA A 27 -13.29 -0.40 -41.97
CA ALA A 27 -12.93 0.28 -43.20
C ALA A 27 -11.41 0.55 -43.25
N GLY A 28 -10.67 -0.33 -43.93
CA GLY A 28 -9.23 -0.17 -44.17
C GLY A 28 -8.31 -0.91 -43.19
N ALA A 29 -8.85 -1.78 -42.33
CA ALA A 29 -8.03 -2.63 -41.47
C ALA A 29 -7.28 -3.69 -42.31
N PRO A 30 -5.96 -3.87 -42.16
CA PRO A 30 -5.23 -4.93 -42.84
C PRO A 30 -5.70 -6.30 -42.33
N THR A 31 -6.21 -7.13 -43.23
CA THR A 31 -6.59 -8.52 -42.93
C THR A 31 -5.35 -9.38 -42.78
N ILE A 32 -5.20 -10.00 -41.61
CA ILE A 32 -4.15 -10.99 -41.36
C ILE A 32 -4.68 -12.35 -41.81
N ASP A 33 -3.98 -13.01 -42.72
CA ASP A 33 -4.30 -14.39 -43.14
C ASP A 33 -3.96 -15.37 -42.00
N VAL A 34 -5.02 -15.92 -41.40
CA VAL A 34 -4.95 -16.85 -40.27
C VAL A 34 -4.97 -18.33 -40.69
N SER A 35 -4.92 -18.61 -41.99
CA SER A 35 -4.92 -19.99 -42.52
C SER A 35 -3.71 -20.84 -42.09
N GLY A 36 -2.66 -20.21 -41.54
CA GLY A 36 -1.45 -20.88 -41.04
C GLY A 36 -1.37 -21.09 -39.52
N LEU A 37 -2.41 -20.76 -38.74
CA LEU A 37 -2.37 -20.92 -37.28
C LEU A 37 -2.59 -22.40 -36.86
N PRO A 38 -1.77 -22.95 -35.95
CA PRO A 38 -1.96 -24.30 -35.43
C PRO A 38 -3.25 -24.42 -34.60
N ALA A 39 -3.93 -25.57 -34.69
CA ALA A 39 -5.19 -25.82 -34.02
C ALA A 39 -5.07 -25.76 -32.49
N GLU A 40 -6.04 -25.13 -31.83
CA GLU A 40 -6.10 -25.03 -30.36
C GLU A 40 -6.17 -26.43 -29.71
N PRO A 41 -5.44 -26.67 -28.61
CA PRO A 41 -5.48 -27.95 -27.91
C PRO A 41 -6.83 -28.15 -27.17
N PRO A 42 -7.38 -29.38 -27.14
CA PRO A 42 -8.67 -29.66 -26.53
C PRO A 42 -8.65 -29.49 -25.01
N LYS A 43 -9.69 -28.82 -24.48
CA LYS A 43 -9.92 -28.63 -23.04
C LYS A 43 -10.22 -29.99 -22.37
N LYS A 44 -9.43 -30.35 -21.35
CA LYS A 44 -9.66 -31.54 -20.50
C LYS A 44 -10.97 -31.42 -19.71
N ALA A 45 -11.85 -32.39 -19.87
CA ALA A 45 -13.08 -32.55 -19.09
C ALA A 45 -12.78 -33.00 -17.64
N LYS A 46 -13.58 -32.49 -16.69
CA LYS A 46 -13.57 -32.90 -15.27
C LYS A 46 -14.26 -34.27 -15.09
N ALA A 47 -13.63 -35.17 -14.34
CA ALA A 47 -14.24 -36.42 -13.89
C ALA A 47 -15.06 -36.21 -12.59
N PRO A 48 -16.17 -36.95 -12.38
CA PRO A 48 -17.10 -36.74 -11.26
C PRO A 48 -16.69 -37.41 -9.94
N LYS A 49 -17.22 -36.84 -8.85
CA LYS A 49 -17.12 -37.29 -7.45
C LYS A 49 -17.79 -38.65 -7.23
N GLY A 50 -17.09 -39.58 -6.58
CA GLY A 50 -17.64 -40.81 -6.00
C GLY A 50 -17.89 -40.66 -4.50
N THR A 51 -19.11 -40.95 -4.10
CA THR A 51 -19.65 -41.05 -2.73
C THR A 51 -19.45 -42.47 -2.16
N GLY A 52 -19.20 -42.59 -0.85
CA GLY A 52 -19.35 -43.86 -0.13
C GLY A 52 -18.80 -43.81 1.29
N ALA A 53 -19.67 -43.96 2.29
CA ALA A 53 -19.40 -43.88 3.72
C ALA A 53 -19.38 -45.28 4.38
N SER A 54 -18.39 -45.51 5.27
CA SER A 54 -18.36 -46.24 6.58
C SER A 54 -19.01 -47.64 6.75
N PRO A 55 -18.86 -48.32 7.92
CA PRO A 55 -17.80 -48.39 8.95
C PRO A 55 -17.50 -49.83 9.44
N ALA A 56 -16.43 -50.03 10.24
CA ALA A 56 -16.19 -51.11 11.24
C ALA A 56 -14.68 -51.16 11.55
N GLU A 57 -14.11 -51.44 12.73
CA GLU A 57 -14.52 -51.75 14.10
C GLU A 57 -13.18 -51.83 14.87
N ALA A 58 -13.13 -51.39 16.13
CA ALA A 58 -11.98 -51.58 17.06
C ALA A 58 -12.33 -52.74 18.02
N PRO A 59 -11.44 -53.33 18.88
CA PRO A 59 -10.16 -52.83 19.42
C PRO A 59 -9.11 -54.00 19.58
N PRO A 60 -8.13 -54.11 20.54
CA PRO A 60 -8.19 -53.80 21.97
C PRO A 60 -7.01 -52.96 22.53
N ARG A 61 -7.29 -52.56 23.76
CA ARG A 61 -6.56 -51.76 24.75
C ARG A 61 -5.39 -52.56 25.35
N VAL A 62 -4.24 -51.92 25.56
CA VAL A 62 -3.17 -52.42 26.44
C VAL A 62 -2.89 -51.34 27.49
N GLU A 63 -2.98 -51.73 28.77
CA GLU A 63 -2.66 -50.92 29.96
C GLU A 63 -1.19 -51.10 30.38
N PRO A 64 -0.65 -50.25 31.28
CA PRO A 64 0.62 -49.57 31.07
C PRO A 64 1.83 -50.29 31.68
N ALA A 65 2.98 -50.16 31.02
CA ALA A 65 4.28 -50.47 31.62
C ALA A 65 4.97 -49.15 32.02
N VAL A 66 5.29 -49.07 33.31
CA VAL A 66 6.08 -48.02 33.96
C VAL A 66 7.53 -48.18 33.52
N ALA A 67 8.14 -47.14 32.95
CA ALA A 67 9.59 -47.03 32.85
C ALA A 67 10.04 -45.56 32.68
N ALA A 68 10.78 -45.12 33.71
CA ALA A 68 11.93 -44.23 33.67
C ALA A 68 11.79 -42.81 33.10
N GLU A 69 11.94 -41.85 34.01
CA GLU A 69 12.40 -40.50 33.77
C GLU A 69 13.67 -40.49 32.92
N ALA A 70 13.61 -39.80 31.78
CA ALA A 70 14.76 -39.29 31.06
C ALA A 70 14.35 -37.93 30.48
N GLU A 71 14.90 -36.85 31.02
CA GLU A 71 14.82 -35.53 30.41
C GLU A 71 15.59 -35.53 29.07
N PRO A 72 15.02 -34.99 27.98
CA PRO A 72 15.83 -34.52 26.87
C PRO A 72 15.63 -33.01 26.66
N VAL A 73 16.70 -32.29 26.99
CA VAL A 73 17.34 -31.25 26.18
C VAL A 73 16.42 -30.43 25.27
N ILE A 74 16.20 -29.18 25.65
CA ILE A 74 15.61 -28.14 24.80
C ILE A 74 16.57 -27.90 23.63
N GLU A 75 16.25 -28.47 22.47
CA GLU A 75 16.94 -28.17 21.22
C GLU A 75 16.57 -26.74 20.80
N ALA A 76 17.56 -25.85 20.83
CA ALA A 76 17.43 -24.46 20.42
C ALA A 76 16.96 -24.40 18.95
N ALA A 77 15.80 -23.79 18.72
CA ALA A 77 15.29 -23.50 17.39
C ALA A 77 16.35 -22.78 16.54
N PRO A 78 16.55 -23.17 15.26
CA PRO A 78 17.59 -22.58 14.44
C PRO A 78 17.25 -21.11 14.15
N ALA A 79 18.23 -20.25 14.37
CA ALA A 79 18.17 -18.84 14.02
C ALA A 79 17.73 -18.65 12.57
N ILE A 80 16.67 -17.87 12.37
CA ILE A 80 16.18 -17.46 11.06
C ILE A 80 17.31 -16.70 10.36
N LYS A 81 17.98 -17.37 9.41
CA LYS A 81 19.00 -16.74 8.57
C LYS A 81 18.35 -15.61 7.77
N ALA A 82 18.88 -14.39 7.98
CA ALA A 82 18.47 -13.20 7.27
C ALA A 82 18.58 -13.41 5.74
N SER A 83 17.55 -12.98 5.00
CA SER A 83 17.55 -13.09 3.54
C SER A 83 18.72 -12.29 2.92
N PRO A 84 19.29 -12.72 1.78
CA PRO A 84 20.48 -12.11 1.16
C PRO A 84 20.39 -10.60 0.87
N ARG A 85 19.17 -10.04 0.81
CA ARG A 85 18.94 -8.58 0.64
C ARG A 85 19.24 -7.76 1.90
N LYS A 86 19.17 -8.35 3.11
CA LYS A 86 19.50 -7.65 4.37
C LYS A 86 20.99 -7.29 4.48
N GLU A 87 21.87 -8.05 3.82
CA GLU A 87 23.31 -7.77 3.84
C GLU A 87 23.70 -6.65 2.87
N VAL A 88 23.11 -6.60 1.68
CA VAL A 88 23.42 -5.57 0.67
C VAL A 88 22.91 -4.19 1.09
N ALA A 89 21.75 -4.10 1.75
CA ALA A 89 21.22 -2.84 2.29
C ALA A 89 22.04 -2.27 3.45
N ARG A 90 22.89 -3.09 4.10
CA ARG A 90 23.72 -2.70 5.26
C ARG A 90 25.05 -2.05 4.87
N ALA A 91 25.47 -2.15 3.60
CA ALA A 91 26.80 -1.76 3.14
C ALA A 91 26.91 -0.30 2.64
N ALA A 92 25.80 0.32 2.22
CA ALA A 92 25.76 1.72 1.83
C ALA A 92 25.38 2.60 3.02
N PRO A 93 25.94 3.82 3.17
CA PRO A 93 25.52 4.74 4.22
C PRO A 93 24.10 5.23 3.97
N ALA A 94 23.31 5.35 5.05
CA ALA A 94 21.97 5.93 4.96
C ALA A 94 22.04 7.39 4.54
N VAL A 95 21.08 7.85 3.73
CA VAL A 95 20.94 9.28 3.42
C VAL A 95 20.60 10.03 4.71
N VAL A 96 21.46 10.98 5.07
CA VAL A 96 21.28 11.85 6.24
C VAL A 96 20.57 13.12 5.77
N PRO A 97 19.43 13.50 6.38
CA PRO A 97 18.77 14.77 6.08
C PRO A 97 19.66 15.96 6.43
N ALA A 98 19.73 16.93 5.52
CA ALA A 98 20.44 18.19 5.74
C ALA A 98 19.55 19.26 6.37
N ARG A 99 18.22 19.11 6.24
CA ARG A 99 17.22 20.04 6.78
C ARG A 99 16.62 19.47 8.07
N GLN A 100 16.28 20.37 8.98
CA GLN A 100 15.57 20.07 10.23
C GLN A 100 14.21 20.77 10.20
N GLY A 101 13.20 20.14 10.78
CA GLY A 101 11.86 20.70 10.85
C GLY A 101 11.14 20.28 12.13
N LYS A 102 10.45 21.23 12.76
CA LYS A 102 9.66 20.95 13.96
C LYS A 102 8.19 20.84 13.58
N ILE A 103 7.56 19.72 13.93
CA ILE A 103 6.15 19.48 13.64
C ILE A 103 5.26 20.34 14.55
N ASP A 104 4.31 21.04 13.92
CA ASP A 104 3.31 21.88 14.57
C ASP A 104 2.19 21.01 15.18
N ARG A 105 2.33 20.68 16.47
CA ARG A 105 1.40 19.84 17.21
C ARG A 105 0.01 20.48 17.37
N ASP A 106 -0.06 21.80 17.48
CA ASP A 106 -1.33 22.52 17.61
C ASP A 106 -2.12 22.43 16.30
N ARG A 107 -1.43 22.54 15.17
CA ARG A 107 -2.04 22.31 13.84
C ARG A 107 -2.51 20.87 13.65
N LEU A 108 -1.72 19.89 14.07
CA LEU A 108 -2.16 18.48 14.04
C LEU A 108 -3.42 18.28 14.87
N ALA A 109 -3.46 18.82 16.10
CA ALA A 109 -4.62 18.74 16.97
C ALA A 109 -5.86 19.41 16.35
N ALA A 110 -5.70 20.61 15.79
CA ALA A 110 -6.79 21.35 15.13
C ALA A 110 -7.35 20.62 13.91
N ARG A 111 -6.54 19.81 13.22
CA ARG A 111 -6.96 18.95 12.10
C ARG A 111 -7.46 17.57 12.53
N GLY A 112 -7.54 17.30 13.84
CA GLY A 112 -7.98 16.01 14.37
C GLY A 112 -7.03 14.85 14.03
N MET A 113 -5.73 15.14 13.93
CA MET A 113 -4.70 14.13 13.63
C MET A 113 -4.12 13.54 14.93
N ILE A 114 -3.33 12.47 14.78
CA ILE A 114 -2.51 11.94 15.87
C ILE A 114 -1.51 13.01 16.28
N VAL A 115 -1.48 13.32 17.58
CA VAL A 115 -0.50 14.23 18.16
C VAL A 115 0.58 13.38 18.84
N PRO A 116 1.85 13.48 18.43
CA PRO A 116 2.96 12.80 19.11
C PRO A 116 3.02 13.18 20.59
N ASP A 117 3.38 12.22 21.43
CA ASP A 117 3.51 12.37 22.89
C ASP A 117 2.21 12.74 23.64
N ALA A 118 1.07 12.81 22.93
CA ALA A 118 -0.24 13.04 23.51
C ALA A 118 -0.93 11.73 23.93
N PRO A 119 -1.98 11.80 24.77
CA PRO A 119 -2.79 10.63 25.13
C PRO A 119 -3.36 9.91 23.90
N VAL A 120 -3.54 8.59 24.04
CA VAL A 120 -4.14 7.74 23.02
C VAL A 120 -5.55 8.24 22.68
N THR A 121 -5.80 8.53 21.41
CA THR A 121 -7.10 8.91 20.87
C THR A 121 -7.73 7.76 20.09
N GLY A 122 -9.03 7.85 19.77
CA GLY A 122 -9.70 6.87 18.91
C GLY A 122 -9.00 6.70 17.55
N ILE A 123 -8.58 7.81 16.94
CA ILE A 123 -7.83 7.81 15.68
C ILE A 123 -6.50 7.09 15.84
N SER A 124 -5.78 7.28 16.96
CA SER A 124 -4.53 6.56 17.18
C SER A 124 -4.72 5.03 17.30
N GLU A 125 -5.85 4.56 17.86
CA GLU A 125 -6.19 3.13 17.90
C GLU A 125 -6.60 2.58 16.53
N GLU A 126 -7.32 3.37 15.74
CA GLU A 126 -7.69 3.00 14.37
C GLU A 126 -6.44 2.85 13.49
N TYR A 127 -5.52 3.81 13.52
CA TYR A 127 -4.26 3.71 12.79
C TYR A 127 -3.29 2.69 13.38
N ARG A 128 -3.46 2.26 14.65
CA ARG A 128 -2.75 1.08 15.19
C ARG A 128 -3.15 -0.20 14.46
N ILE A 129 -4.41 -0.34 14.05
CA ILE A 129 -4.86 -1.50 13.27
C ILE A 129 -4.27 -1.44 11.86
N VAL A 130 -4.35 -0.27 11.21
CA VAL A 130 -3.80 -0.08 9.86
C VAL A 130 -2.31 -0.41 9.84
N LYS A 131 -1.51 0.17 10.75
CA LYS A 131 -0.06 -0.08 10.74
C LYS A 131 0.32 -1.54 10.98
N ARG A 132 -0.43 -2.28 11.82
CA ARG A 132 -0.15 -3.70 12.08
C ARG A 132 -0.28 -4.52 10.81
N GLU A 133 -1.24 -4.21 9.95
CA GLU A 133 -1.39 -4.92 8.67
C GLU A 133 -0.27 -4.56 7.70
N ILE A 134 0.11 -3.28 7.63
CA ILE A 134 1.25 -2.83 6.81
C ILE A 134 2.55 -3.52 7.21
N ILE A 135 2.85 -3.55 8.51
CA ILE A 135 4.03 -4.23 9.05
C ILE A 135 3.97 -5.72 8.74
N ARG A 136 2.83 -6.39 8.99
CA ARG A 136 2.67 -7.83 8.74
C ARG A 136 2.94 -8.21 7.28
N ASN A 137 2.48 -7.39 6.34
CA ASN A 137 2.70 -7.60 4.91
C ASN A 137 4.17 -7.43 4.51
N PHE A 138 4.88 -6.52 5.18
CA PHE A 138 6.30 -6.28 4.96
C PHE A 138 7.21 -7.32 5.66
N THR A 139 6.92 -7.70 6.91
CA THR A 139 7.74 -8.65 7.68
C THR A 139 7.38 -10.10 7.43
N GLY A 140 6.20 -10.35 6.86
CA GLY A 140 5.60 -11.67 6.74
C GLY A 140 5.01 -12.14 8.08
N ALA A 141 4.26 -13.25 8.01
CA ALA A 141 3.75 -13.97 9.17
C ALA A 141 3.65 -15.47 8.85
N PRO A 142 3.51 -16.37 9.84
CA PRO A 142 3.26 -17.78 9.57
C PRO A 142 2.09 -17.96 8.58
N GLY A 143 2.34 -18.59 7.44
CA GLY A 143 1.35 -18.78 6.38
C GLY A 143 1.08 -17.57 5.46
N ARG A 144 1.79 -16.43 5.65
CA ARG A 144 1.75 -15.27 4.75
C ARG A 144 3.17 -14.84 4.36
N PRO A 145 3.57 -15.00 3.08
CA PRO A 145 4.90 -14.57 2.63
C PRO A 145 5.04 -13.05 2.68
N VAL A 146 6.29 -12.60 2.80
CA VAL A 146 6.66 -11.18 2.67
C VAL A 146 6.29 -10.68 1.27
N LEU A 147 5.61 -9.53 1.20
CA LEU A 147 5.32 -8.89 -0.07
C LEU A 147 6.59 -8.29 -0.69
N PRO A 148 6.86 -8.53 -1.99
CA PRO A 148 7.89 -7.80 -2.71
C PRO A 148 7.65 -6.29 -2.61
N ARG A 149 8.69 -5.51 -2.26
CA ARG A 149 8.59 -4.05 -2.01
C ARG A 149 7.53 -3.69 -0.95
N GLY A 150 7.20 -4.61 -0.03
CA GLY A 150 6.16 -4.39 0.98
C GLY A 150 6.41 -3.18 1.88
N HIS A 151 7.67 -2.75 2.05
CA HIS A 151 8.01 -1.53 2.81
C HIS A 151 7.69 -0.23 2.06
N ARG A 152 7.29 -0.28 0.79
CA ARG A 152 6.80 0.88 0.03
C ARG A 152 5.28 0.84 -0.03
N VAL A 153 4.65 1.87 0.54
CA VAL A 153 3.20 1.98 0.69
C VAL A 153 2.73 3.22 -0.05
N LEU A 154 1.86 3.05 -1.05
CA LEU A 154 1.18 4.15 -1.73
C LEU A 154 -0.16 4.42 -1.05
N ILE A 155 -0.43 5.69 -0.75
CA ILE A 155 -1.72 6.16 -0.26
C ILE A 155 -2.40 6.90 -1.40
N ALA A 156 -3.52 6.36 -1.86
CA ALA A 156 -4.25 6.90 -3.00
C ALA A 156 -5.74 7.01 -2.68
N SER A 157 -6.48 7.75 -3.50
CA SER A 157 -7.95 7.77 -3.46
C SER A 157 -8.49 7.96 -4.88
N ALA A 158 -9.78 7.70 -5.09
CA ALA A 158 -10.39 7.86 -6.40
C ALA A 158 -10.47 9.35 -6.78
N ASN A 159 -10.94 10.18 -5.85
CA ASN A 159 -11.26 11.60 -6.07
C ASN A 159 -10.52 12.55 -5.12
N PRO A 160 -10.38 13.84 -5.47
CA PRO A 160 -9.89 14.86 -4.54
C PRO A 160 -10.72 14.92 -3.25
N GLY A 161 -10.09 15.28 -2.12
CA GLY A 161 -10.80 15.51 -0.86
C GLY A 161 -11.14 14.27 -0.01
N GLU A 162 -10.85 13.06 -0.48
CA GLU A 162 -11.22 11.83 0.25
C GLU A 162 -10.35 11.54 1.51
N GLY A 163 -9.28 12.32 1.72
CA GLY A 163 -8.42 12.25 2.91
C GLY A 163 -7.15 11.41 2.76
N LYS A 164 -6.58 11.34 1.56
CA LYS A 164 -5.27 10.72 1.25
C LYS A 164 -4.16 11.21 2.18
N THR A 165 -3.85 12.50 2.15
CA THR A 165 -2.80 13.13 2.96
C THR A 165 -3.05 12.99 4.45
N PHE A 166 -4.31 13.14 4.89
CA PHE A 166 -4.69 12.86 6.28
C PHE A 166 -4.32 11.42 6.68
N SER A 167 -4.58 10.46 5.80
CA SER A 167 -4.28 9.05 6.06
C SER A 167 -2.78 8.75 5.98
N ALA A 168 -2.07 9.33 5.03
CA ALA A 168 -0.62 9.20 4.88
C ALA A 168 0.12 9.75 6.12
N VAL A 169 -0.24 10.96 6.57
CA VAL A 169 0.37 11.59 7.75
C VAL A 169 0.06 10.80 9.02
N ASN A 170 -1.20 10.44 9.27
CA ASN A 170 -1.54 9.66 10.48
C ASN A 170 -0.88 8.27 10.48
N LEU A 171 -0.79 7.60 9.34
CA LEU A 171 -0.08 6.34 9.23
C LEU A 171 1.42 6.51 9.52
N ALA A 172 2.04 7.57 8.98
CA ALA A 172 3.44 7.88 9.22
C ALA A 172 3.72 8.13 10.71
N LEU A 173 2.90 8.96 11.35
CA LEU A 173 2.99 9.25 12.79
C LEU A 173 2.77 7.99 13.64
N SER A 174 1.78 7.16 13.28
CA SER A 174 1.49 5.90 13.98
C SER A 174 2.66 4.89 13.89
N LEU A 175 3.33 4.84 12.74
CA LEU A 175 4.51 3.98 12.51
C LEU A 175 5.76 4.51 13.22
N ALA A 176 5.98 5.83 13.21
CA ALA A 176 7.15 6.46 13.82
C ALA A 176 7.22 6.30 15.35
N VAL A 177 6.07 6.10 16.01
CA VAL A 177 6.01 5.79 17.45
C VAL A 177 6.65 4.44 17.79
N GLU A 178 6.75 3.50 16.84
CA GLU A 178 7.43 2.23 17.08
C GLU A 178 8.94 2.40 16.97
N ALA A 179 9.64 2.13 18.06
CA ALA A 179 11.08 2.40 18.20
C ALA A 179 11.97 1.76 17.12
N ASP A 180 11.49 0.70 16.47
CA ASP A 180 12.23 -0.07 15.47
C ASP A 180 11.96 0.35 14.02
N HIS A 181 11.18 1.42 13.78
CA HIS A 181 10.77 1.82 12.43
C HIS A 181 11.29 3.19 12.02
N ASP A 182 12.10 3.19 10.97
CA ASP A 182 12.47 4.39 10.21
C ASP A 182 11.41 4.63 9.13
N VAL A 183 10.73 5.76 9.17
CA VAL A 183 9.62 6.11 8.29
C VAL A 183 10.02 7.34 7.48
N LEU A 184 9.89 7.22 6.16
CA LEU A 184 10.00 8.35 5.26
C LEU A 184 8.65 8.61 4.60
N LEU A 185 8.02 9.73 4.95
CA LEU A 185 6.82 10.24 4.31
C LEU A 185 7.23 11.07 3.09
N ILE A 186 6.78 10.68 1.91
CA ILE A 186 7.07 11.32 0.63
C ILE A 186 5.77 11.93 0.11
N ASP A 187 5.75 13.24 -0.09
CA ASP A 187 4.66 13.92 -0.81
C ASP A 187 4.87 13.73 -2.31
N ALA A 188 4.06 12.87 -2.93
CA ALA A 188 4.09 12.59 -4.35
C ALA A 188 2.87 13.18 -5.09
N ASP A 189 2.01 13.95 -4.41
CA ASP A 189 0.97 14.77 -5.04
C ASP A 189 1.59 16.11 -5.48
N ILE A 190 2.28 16.06 -6.61
CA ILE A 190 3.00 17.21 -7.16
C ILE A 190 2.02 18.32 -7.54
N ALA A 191 0.80 17.98 -7.97
CA ALA A 191 -0.20 18.94 -8.41
C ALA A 191 -0.76 19.79 -7.26
N LYS A 192 -0.98 19.17 -6.09
CA LYS A 192 -1.50 19.82 -4.88
C LYS A 192 -0.80 19.28 -3.62
N PRO A 193 0.50 19.56 -3.44
CA PRO A 193 1.25 19.07 -2.29
C PRO A 193 0.69 19.69 -1.02
N SER A 194 0.56 18.89 0.03
CA SER A 194 -0.08 19.34 1.28
C SER A 194 0.50 18.71 2.54
N VAL A 195 1.53 17.86 2.42
CA VAL A 195 2.19 17.23 3.57
C VAL A 195 2.91 18.28 4.43
N LEU A 196 3.69 19.18 3.83
CA LEU A 196 4.41 20.22 4.59
C LEU A 196 3.45 21.16 5.31
N GLU A 197 2.43 21.64 4.61
CA GLU A 197 1.39 22.50 5.18
C GLU A 197 0.67 21.80 6.33
N THR A 198 0.41 20.50 6.20
CA THR A 198 -0.23 19.69 7.25
C THR A 198 0.64 19.57 8.49
N LEU A 199 1.96 19.38 8.32
CA LEU A 199 2.91 19.20 9.40
C LEU A 199 3.43 20.52 9.99
N GLY A 200 3.16 21.66 9.34
CA GLY A 200 3.70 22.97 9.72
C GLY A 200 5.20 23.10 9.43
N LEU A 201 5.67 22.50 8.34
CA LEU A 201 7.08 22.47 7.93
C LEU A 201 7.35 23.45 6.79
N ASP A 202 8.58 23.95 6.71
CA ASP A 202 9.01 24.88 5.66
C ASP A 202 9.17 24.21 4.30
N GLU A 203 8.88 24.96 3.25
CA GLU A 203 9.10 24.57 1.86
C GLU A 203 10.59 24.39 1.54
N GLY A 204 10.86 23.68 0.45
CA GLY A 204 12.22 23.46 -0.06
C GLY A 204 12.26 22.32 -1.08
N PRO A 205 13.46 21.93 -1.52
CA PRO A 205 13.61 20.90 -2.53
C PRO A 205 13.07 19.55 -2.03
N GLY A 206 12.61 18.73 -2.97
CA GLY A 206 11.86 17.51 -2.70
C GLY A 206 12.06 16.40 -3.72
N LEU A 207 11.03 15.57 -3.88
CA LEU A 207 11.00 14.42 -4.78
C LEU A 207 11.32 14.82 -6.22
N MET A 208 10.68 15.87 -6.73
CA MET A 208 10.81 16.26 -8.13
C MET A 208 12.17 16.87 -8.45
N ASP A 209 12.71 17.69 -7.55
CA ASP A 209 14.05 18.25 -7.70
C ASP A 209 15.10 17.12 -7.74
N ALA A 210 14.96 16.10 -6.89
CA ALA A 210 15.85 14.93 -6.88
C ALA A 210 15.74 14.05 -8.14
N LEU A 211 14.57 14.02 -8.80
CA LEU A 211 14.37 13.29 -10.05
C LEU A 211 14.89 14.08 -11.27
N ALA A 212 14.72 15.39 -11.24
CA ALA A 212 15.15 16.30 -12.28
C ALA A 212 16.68 16.44 -12.32
N ASP A 213 17.32 16.60 -11.16
CA ASP A 213 18.77 16.79 -11.03
C ASP A 213 19.42 15.66 -10.22
N PRO A 214 20.07 14.67 -10.88
CA PRO A 214 20.81 13.61 -10.21
C PRO A 214 22.01 14.09 -9.37
N LEU A 215 22.51 15.31 -9.58
CA LEU A 215 23.63 15.89 -8.85
C LEU A 215 23.19 16.54 -7.52
N LEU A 216 21.89 16.81 -7.36
CA LEU A 216 21.34 17.35 -6.12
C LEU A 216 21.56 16.34 -4.96
N PRO A 217 22.19 16.75 -3.85
CA PRO A 217 22.36 15.87 -2.71
C PRO A 217 21.00 15.47 -2.13
N LEU A 218 20.72 14.16 -2.05
CA LEU A 218 19.42 13.68 -1.54
C LEU A 218 19.14 14.13 -0.11
N GLY A 219 20.17 14.38 0.70
CA GLY A 219 20.01 14.92 2.05
C GLY A 219 19.31 16.28 2.06
N ASP A 220 19.51 17.11 1.04
CA ASP A 220 18.90 18.45 0.93
C ASP A 220 17.40 18.35 0.64
N CYS A 221 16.97 17.27 0.00
CA CYS A 221 15.55 16.99 -0.26
C CYS A 221 14.83 16.36 0.94
N LEU A 222 15.53 16.06 2.04
CA LEU A 222 14.96 15.41 3.22
C LEU A 222 14.94 16.37 4.41
N ILE A 223 13.83 16.33 5.14
CA ILE A 223 13.64 17.02 6.42
C ILE A 223 13.65 15.97 7.52
N GLN A 224 14.62 16.07 8.42
CA GLN A 224 14.56 15.36 9.70
C GLN A 224 13.55 16.08 10.59
N THR A 225 12.54 15.35 11.07
CA THR A 225 11.55 15.92 11.99
C THR A 225 12.02 15.79 13.44
N ASP A 226 11.38 16.53 14.35
CA ASP A 226 11.55 16.38 15.81
C ASP A 226 10.90 15.10 16.37
N ILE A 227 10.22 14.31 15.54
CA ILE A 227 9.70 12.99 15.90
C ILE A 227 10.75 11.94 15.54
N ALA A 228 11.15 11.15 16.53
CA ALA A 228 12.08 10.05 16.34
C ALA A 228 11.55 9.07 15.28
N GLY A 229 12.44 8.65 14.37
CA GLY A 229 12.09 7.72 13.30
C GLY A 229 11.32 8.34 12.12
N LEU A 230 10.85 9.59 12.18
CA LEU A 230 10.10 10.21 11.08
C LEU A 230 10.95 11.23 10.29
N LYS A 231 11.00 11.02 8.97
CA LYS A 231 11.57 11.95 7.99
C LYS A 231 10.51 12.29 6.95
N VAL A 232 10.65 13.46 6.33
CA VAL A 232 9.74 13.94 5.28
C VAL A 232 10.52 14.33 4.04
N MET A 233 10.04 13.90 2.88
CA MET A 233 10.46 14.39 1.57
C MET A 233 9.27 15.13 0.95
N PRO A 234 9.34 16.46 0.77
CA PRO A 234 8.26 17.19 0.09
C PRO A 234 8.21 16.86 -1.40
N ALA A 235 7.16 17.34 -2.09
CA ALA A 235 7.04 17.15 -3.54
C ALA A 235 8.15 17.88 -4.30
N GLY A 236 8.51 19.09 -3.86
CA GLY A 236 9.51 19.92 -4.52
C GLY A 236 8.91 20.75 -5.66
N THR A 237 9.75 21.17 -6.61
CA THR A 237 9.34 22.03 -7.72
C THR A 237 8.53 21.26 -8.77
N GLN A 238 7.39 21.79 -9.20
CA GLN A 238 6.63 21.24 -10.32
C GLN A 238 7.38 21.42 -11.65
N HIS A 239 7.35 20.43 -12.52
CA HIS A 239 7.93 20.48 -13.87
C HIS A 239 6.88 20.17 -14.95
N MET A 240 7.18 20.55 -16.19
CA MET A 240 6.27 20.28 -17.32
C MET A 240 6.10 18.79 -17.65
N HIS A 241 7.01 17.93 -17.17
CA HIS A 241 7.09 16.51 -17.51
C HIS A 241 7.08 15.62 -16.25
N ASP A 242 6.28 16.01 -15.25
CA ASP A 242 6.23 15.33 -13.95
C ASP A 242 5.87 13.85 -14.06
N THR A 243 4.91 13.51 -14.93
CA THR A 243 4.46 12.12 -15.09
C THR A 243 5.55 11.27 -15.74
N GLU A 244 6.26 11.80 -16.74
CA GLU A 244 7.35 11.13 -17.43
C GLU A 244 8.57 10.94 -16.52
N LEU A 245 8.88 11.93 -15.69
CA LEU A 245 9.92 11.83 -14.67
C LEU A 245 9.59 10.72 -13.67
N LEU A 246 8.35 10.67 -13.17
CA LEU A 246 7.88 9.63 -12.27
C LEU A 246 7.86 8.24 -12.93
N ALA A 247 7.56 8.14 -14.22
CA ALA A 247 7.56 6.87 -14.96
C ALA A 247 8.96 6.39 -15.36
N SER A 248 9.98 7.22 -15.18
CA SER A 248 11.34 6.90 -15.57
C SER A 248 12.00 5.87 -14.65
N ALA A 249 13.04 5.21 -15.15
CA ALA A 249 13.90 4.35 -14.34
C ALA A 249 14.56 5.09 -13.15
N ARG A 250 14.58 6.44 -13.18
CA ARG A 250 15.15 7.26 -12.10
C ARG A 250 14.34 7.14 -10.82
N THR A 251 13.01 6.97 -10.90
CA THR A 251 12.16 6.82 -9.72
C THR A 251 12.53 5.57 -8.93
N GLU A 252 12.70 4.43 -9.59
CA GLU A 252 13.13 3.20 -8.93
C GLU A 252 14.52 3.35 -8.31
N ALA A 253 15.45 3.99 -9.03
CA ALA A 253 16.80 4.25 -8.53
C ALA A 253 16.80 5.19 -7.32
N LEU A 254 15.96 6.23 -7.33
CA LEU A 254 15.80 7.16 -6.23
C LEU A 254 15.22 6.46 -5.00
N LEU A 255 14.13 5.71 -5.14
CA LEU A 255 13.54 4.95 -4.03
C LEU A 255 14.54 3.94 -3.44
N ALA A 256 15.30 3.26 -4.29
CA ALA A 256 16.38 2.36 -3.83
C ALA A 256 17.49 3.10 -3.07
N ARG A 257 17.87 4.32 -3.50
CA ARG A 257 18.84 5.18 -2.78
C ARG A 257 18.29 5.65 -1.43
N LEU A 258 17.00 5.97 -1.36
CA LEU A 258 16.34 6.35 -0.11
C LEU A 258 16.26 5.19 0.90
N GLU A 259 16.32 3.95 0.42
CA GLU A 259 16.31 2.72 1.25
C GLU A 259 17.71 2.25 1.63
N ALA A 260 18.73 2.62 0.84
CA ALA A 260 20.11 2.22 1.06
C ALA A 260 20.57 2.66 2.46
N GLY A 261 21.20 1.74 3.20
CA GLY A 261 21.74 2.00 4.54
C GLY A 261 20.70 2.07 5.66
N ALA A 262 19.40 1.98 5.36
CA ALA A 262 18.32 2.02 6.34
C ALA A 262 17.49 0.72 6.27
N PRO A 263 18.03 -0.42 6.76
CA PRO A 263 17.32 -1.70 6.70
C PRO A 263 16.02 -1.63 7.48
N GLY A 264 14.89 -1.88 6.80
CA GLY A 264 13.56 -1.81 7.42
C GLY A 264 12.88 -0.45 7.34
N ARG A 265 13.45 0.53 6.61
CA ARG A 265 12.78 1.80 6.35
C ARG A 265 11.48 1.58 5.58
N ILE A 266 10.39 2.17 6.06
CA ILE A 266 9.08 2.19 5.41
C ILE A 266 8.92 3.51 4.66
N LEU A 267 8.64 3.44 3.37
CA LEU A 267 8.33 4.59 2.52
C LEU A 267 6.81 4.71 2.41
N ILE A 268 6.26 5.87 2.78
CA ILE A 268 4.83 6.19 2.60
C ILE A 268 4.75 7.28 1.55
N LEU A 269 4.11 6.99 0.42
CA LEU A 269 3.97 7.90 -0.70
C LEU A 269 2.52 8.42 -0.70
N ASP A 270 2.33 9.72 -0.47
CA ASP A 270 1.02 10.37 -0.64
C ASP A 270 0.84 10.75 -2.11
N SER A 271 -0.16 10.17 -2.78
CA SER A 271 -0.33 10.32 -4.23
C SER A 271 -1.44 11.32 -4.59
N PRO A 272 -1.47 11.83 -5.84
CA PRO A 272 -2.65 12.52 -6.32
C PRO A 272 -3.85 11.56 -6.46
N PRO A 273 -5.09 12.07 -6.61
CA PRO A 273 -6.26 11.23 -6.85
C PRO A 273 -6.16 10.49 -8.19
N VAL A 274 -6.47 9.20 -8.17
CA VAL A 274 -6.26 8.28 -9.30
C VAL A 274 -7.07 8.68 -10.54
N LEU A 275 -8.30 9.16 -10.36
CA LEU A 275 -9.17 9.56 -11.48
C LEU A 275 -8.91 10.99 -11.96
N ALA A 276 -8.12 11.77 -11.21
CA ALA A 276 -7.82 13.16 -11.56
C ALA A 276 -6.46 13.32 -12.23
N ALA A 277 -5.50 12.41 -11.97
CA ALA A 277 -4.15 12.52 -12.49
C ALA A 277 -3.49 11.15 -12.71
N SER A 278 -2.70 11.03 -13.78
CA SER A 278 -1.93 9.82 -14.15
C SER A 278 -0.78 9.42 -13.19
N PRO A 279 -0.12 10.32 -12.42
CA PRO A 279 1.02 9.94 -11.59
C PRO A 279 0.76 8.82 -10.59
N ALA A 280 -0.45 8.73 -10.03
CA ALA A 280 -0.78 7.68 -9.05
C ALA A 280 -0.64 6.27 -9.66
N ALA A 281 -1.16 6.06 -10.87
CA ALA A 281 -1.06 4.78 -11.57
C ALA A 281 0.39 4.39 -11.88
N VAL A 282 1.24 5.38 -12.19
CA VAL A 282 2.67 5.17 -12.40
C VAL A 282 3.35 4.74 -11.09
N LEU A 283 3.10 5.47 -10.00
CA LEU A 283 3.64 5.16 -8.66
C LEU A 283 3.22 3.76 -8.17
N ALA A 284 2.04 3.27 -8.58
CA ALA A 284 1.58 1.92 -8.25
C ALA A 284 2.57 0.82 -8.67
N GLY A 285 3.30 1.01 -9.77
CA GLY A 285 4.33 0.06 -10.24
C GLY A 285 5.61 0.03 -9.40
N HIS A 286 5.82 1.03 -8.54
CA HIS A 286 7.01 1.18 -7.70
C HIS A 286 6.81 0.73 -6.25
N VAL A 287 5.57 0.43 -5.85
CA VAL A 287 5.21 0.05 -4.48
C VAL A 287 4.82 -1.43 -4.37
N GLY A 288 4.88 -1.98 -3.16
CA GLY A 288 4.40 -3.33 -2.87
C GLY A 288 3.03 -3.36 -2.20
N GLN A 289 2.60 -2.25 -1.60
CA GLN A 289 1.32 -2.10 -0.94
C GLN A 289 0.64 -0.80 -1.37
N LEU A 290 -0.67 -0.85 -1.53
CA LEU A 290 -1.51 0.32 -1.79
C LEU A 290 -2.65 0.36 -0.78
N ILE A 291 -2.84 1.52 -0.17
CA ILE A 291 -4.04 1.84 0.61
C ILE A 291 -4.91 2.79 -0.22
N MET A 292 -6.08 2.30 -0.61
CA MET A 292 -7.10 3.08 -1.30
C MET A 292 -8.04 3.68 -0.25
N VAL A 293 -7.92 4.99 -0.05
CA VAL A 293 -8.78 5.75 0.85
C VAL A 293 -10.14 5.94 0.20
N VAL A 294 -11.19 5.52 0.89
CA VAL A 294 -12.59 5.62 0.46
C VAL A 294 -13.31 6.51 1.45
N ARG A 295 -13.90 7.60 0.99
CA ARG A 295 -14.64 8.53 1.85
C ARG A 295 -16.05 7.97 2.09
N ALA A 296 -16.37 7.70 3.35
CA ALA A 296 -17.67 7.20 3.76
C ALA A 296 -18.79 8.15 3.30
N ASP A 297 -19.86 7.56 2.78
CA ASP A 297 -21.06 8.25 2.27
C ASP A 297 -20.82 9.27 1.14
N GLU A 298 -19.60 9.36 0.58
CA GLU A 298 -19.24 10.30 -0.48
C GLU A 298 -18.65 9.60 -1.72
N THR A 299 -17.72 8.65 -1.55
CA THR A 299 -17.10 7.96 -2.69
C THR A 299 -18.08 6.97 -3.34
N LEU A 300 -18.34 7.15 -4.64
CA LEU A 300 -19.18 6.24 -5.42
C LEU A 300 -18.47 4.90 -5.68
N GLU A 301 -19.22 3.80 -5.65
CA GLU A 301 -18.69 2.45 -5.95
C GLU A 301 -18.07 2.37 -7.36
N SER A 302 -18.67 3.04 -8.35
CA SER A 302 -18.15 3.08 -9.71
C SER A 302 -16.77 3.75 -9.76
N SER A 303 -16.62 4.91 -9.12
CA SER A 303 -15.33 5.62 -9.03
C SER A 303 -14.27 4.77 -8.34
N LEU A 304 -14.63 4.08 -7.26
CA LEU A 304 -13.72 3.15 -6.58
C LEU A 304 -13.26 2.02 -7.50
N ARG A 305 -14.19 1.43 -8.25
CA ARG A 305 -13.90 0.34 -9.19
C ARG A 305 -12.97 0.79 -10.32
N ASP A 306 -13.24 1.95 -10.90
CA ASP A 306 -12.41 2.53 -11.96
C ASP A 306 -11.01 2.85 -11.43
N ALA A 307 -10.91 3.43 -10.23
CA ALA A 307 -9.63 3.72 -9.59
C ALA A 307 -8.83 2.42 -9.33
N ILE A 308 -9.45 1.38 -8.76
CA ILE A 308 -8.79 0.09 -8.55
C ILE A 308 -8.31 -0.51 -9.88
N GLY A 309 -9.09 -0.39 -10.95
CA GLY A 309 -8.71 -0.86 -12.28
C GLY A 309 -7.44 -0.19 -12.82
N LEU A 310 -7.28 1.11 -12.59
CA LEU A 310 -6.08 1.86 -12.99
C LEU A 310 -4.85 1.53 -12.14
N MET A 311 -5.04 1.08 -10.90
CA MET A 311 -3.95 0.76 -9.96
C MET A 311 -3.47 -0.70 -10.05
N GLY A 312 -3.84 -1.43 -11.11
CA GLY A 312 -3.54 -2.86 -11.28
C GLY A 312 -2.06 -3.24 -11.30
N ALA A 313 -1.14 -2.27 -11.42
CA ALA A 313 0.29 -2.51 -11.29
C ALA A 313 0.72 -2.88 -9.85
N CYS A 314 -0.05 -2.47 -8.84
CA CYS A 314 0.15 -2.89 -7.45
C CYS A 314 -0.76 -4.09 -7.12
N PRO A 315 -0.22 -5.29 -6.86
CA PRO A 315 -1.02 -6.49 -6.65
C PRO A 315 -1.74 -6.50 -5.30
N HIS A 316 -1.27 -5.74 -4.31
CA HIS A 316 -1.83 -5.72 -2.97
C HIS A 316 -2.50 -4.38 -2.67
N ILE A 317 -3.82 -4.34 -2.86
CA ILE A 317 -4.66 -3.17 -2.61
C ILE A 317 -5.53 -3.44 -1.37
N GLN A 318 -5.47 -2.53 -0.42
CA GLN A 318 -6.29 -2.51 0.79
C GLN A 318 -7.20 -1.28 0.76
N LEU A 319 -8.38 -1.37 1.36
CA LEU A 319 -9.31 -0.26 1.47
C LEU A 319 -9.23 0.36 2.87
N LEU A 320 -9.18 1.68 2.95
CA LEU A 320 -9.28 2.44 4.20
C LEU A 320 -10.51 3.34 4.12
N LEU A 321 -11.52 3.05 4.94
CA LEU A 321 -12.72 3.88 5.02
C LEU A 321 -12.46 5.09 5.91
N ASN A 322 -12.55 6.29 5.33
CA ASN A 322 -12.30 7.57 6.01
C ASN A 322 -13.59 8.39 6.16
N GLY A 323 -13.67 9.24 7.18
CA GLY A 323 -14.78 10.18 7.34
C GLY A 323 -16.09 9.60 7.87
N VAL A 324 -16.04 8.44 8.50
CA VAL A 324 -17.22 7.78 9.06
C VAL A 324 -17.88 8.68 10.11
N LYS A 325 -19.16 9.00 9.90
CA LYS A 325 -19.98 9.72 10.88
C LYS A 325 -20.69 8.70 11.76
N PHE A 326 -20.27 8.58 13.01
CA PHE A 326 -20.96 7.71 13.96
C PHE A 326 -22.17 8.43 14.57
N SER A 327 -23.36 7.84 14.42
CA SER A 327 -24.56 8.26 15.15
C SER A 327 -24.33 8.14 16.67
N PRO A 328 -24.98 8.98 17.51
CA PRO A 328 -24.97 8.83 18.96
C PRO A 328 -25.59 7.46 19.33
N GLY A 329 -24.77 6.44 19.59
CA GLY A 329 -25.19 5.06 19.85
C GLY A 329 -24.52 3.99 18.97
N GLY A 330 -23.81 4.38 17.91
CA GLY A 330 -22.95 3.46 17.15
C GLY A 330 -21.69 3.08 17.92
N ARG A 331 -21.22 1.82 17.77
CA ARG A 331 -19.96 1.37 18.40
C ARG A 331 -18.80 2.23 17.88
N ARG A 332 -18.14 2.97 18.77
CA ARG A 332 -16.90 3.71 18.48
C ARG A 332 -15.69 2.89 18.89
N PHE A 333 -14.68 2.82 18.03
CA PHE A 333 -13.38 2.29 18.39
C PHE A 333 -12.73 3.19 19.48
N GLY A 334 -12.09 2.58 20.48
CA GLY A 334 -11.44 3.32 21.59
C GLY A 334 -12.30 3.61 22.83
N THR A 335 -13.55 3.16 22.89
CA THR A 335 -14.41 3.34 24.08
C THR A 335 -13.97 2.53 25.32
N TYR A 336 -12.96 1.66 25.18
CA TYR A 336 -12.51 0.78 26.28
C TYR A 336 -11.54 1.44 27.27
N TYR A 337 -10.89 2.56 26.91
CA TYR A 337 -9.92 3.24 27.78
C TYR A 337 -10.45 4.54 28.41
N GLY A 338 -11.74 4.85 28.24
CA GLY A 338 -12.37 6.10 28.71
C GLY A 338 -13.00 6.05 30.10
N GLN A 339 -12.88 4.96 30.86
CA GLN A 339 -13.57 4.81 32.15
C GLN A 339 -12.58 4.41 33.25
N GLY A 340 -11.92 5.41 33.82
CA GLY A 340 -10.98 5.26 34.92
C GLY A 340 -10.64 6.60 35.56
N GLY A 341 -11.66 7.33 36.03
CA GLY A 341 -11.45 8.56 36.80
C GLY A 341 -12.68 9.45 36.89
N ALA A 342 -13.56 9.15 37.86
CA ALA A 342 -14.33 10.09 38.68
C ALA A 342 -15.54 9.37 39.30
N SER A 343 -15.33 8.80 40.48
CA SER A 343 -16.26 8.77 41.64
C SER A 343 -15.46 8.25 42.83
#